data_AF-A0AAQ1EY85-F1
#
_entry.id   AF-A0AAQ1EY85-F1
#
_cell.length_a   1.000
_cell.length_b   1.000
_cell.length_c   1.000
_cell.angle_alpha   90.00
_cell.angle_beta   90.00
_cell.angle_gamma   90.00
#
_symmetry.space_group_name_H-M   'P 1'
#
loop_
_entity.id
_entity.type
_entity.pdbx_description
1 polymer ?
#
loop_
_entity_poly.entity_id
_entity_poly.type
_entity_poly.pdbx_seq_one_letter_code
_entity_poly.pdbx_strand_id
1 'polypeptide(L)'
;MVDVFEQVEEELRSDKLKRLAKTWLPVFGVVLVVALIGALGWWGWDSLNSNKAAKAAEAYDRGMEALRADKPMEARAAFEEAIKEGNGAYTVLALQQQAGLAVSANKFQDAVRLFDEAAKASSDPILSDPPALKAAFLIMDTAPLAEIEKRLTPLAEDKRPLHAFAQEALALARLQHGKTKEAREAFVLLQLGQDVPDSIRQRAQIAVESIDAGTAAAIKPIVDAAAKATPPAAGAANAMTPSVAQAAPAQAAPAQAAPAQAAPAQAAPAAAPAAQ
;
A
#
# COMPACT_ATOMS: atom_id res chain seq x y z
N MET A 1 68.61 3.67 -49.15
CA MET A 1 68.94 2.44 -48.42
C MET A 1 68.22 2.57 -47.10
N VAL A 2 67.08 1.87 -46.99
CA VAL A 2 66.25 1.77 -45.78
C VAL A 2 66.34 0.31 -45.37
N ASP A 3 66.42 0.13 -44.06
CA ASP A 3 67.16 -0.89 -43.35
C ASP A 3 66.63 -2.32 -43.47
N VAL A 4 67.55 -3.25 -43.72
CA VAL A 4 67.38 -4.70 -43.46
C VAL A 4 67.15 -4.96 -41.96
N PHE A 5 67.45 -3.99 -41.09
CA PHE A 5 67.19 -4.06 -39.65
C PHE A 5 65.71 -3.84 -39.28
N GLU A 6 64.91 -3.10 -40.05
CA GLU A 6 63.46 -2.98 -39.78
C GLU A 6 62.71 -4.29 -40.05
N GLN A 7 63.10 -5.05 -41.09
CA GLN A 7 62.47 -6.33 -41.43
C GLN A 7 62.68 -7.41 -40.38
N VAL A 8 63.82 -7.43 -39.68
CA VAL A 8 64.10 -8.42 -38.63
C VAL A 8 63.39 -8.05 -37.32
N GLU A 9 63.22 -6.76 -37.03
CA GLU A 9 62.53 -6.28 -35.82
C GLU A 9 61.00 -6.40 -35.94
N GLU A 10 60.47 -6.30 -37.17
CA GLU A 10 59.05 -6.48 -37.47
C GLU A 10 58.59 -7.95 -37.37
N GLU A 11 59.44 -8.92 -37.72
CA GLU A 11 59.16 -10.34 -37.50
C GLU A 11 59.16 -10.71 -36.00
N LEU A 12 60.08 -10.14 -35.21
CA LEU A 12 60.14 -10.35 -33.75
C LEU A 12 58.97 -9.71 -32.98
N ARG A 13 58.45 -8.56 -33.44
CA ARG A 13 57.20 -7.96 -32.90
C ARG A 13 55.97 -8.76 -33.31
N SER A 14 55.92 -9.21 -34.56
CA SER A 14 54.82 -10.01 -35.09
C SER A 14 54.70 -11.35 -34.38
N ASP A 15 55.81 -12.02 -34.06
CA ASP A 15 55.78 -13.29 -33.34
C ASP A 15 55.39 -13.14 -31.87
N LYS A 16 55.77 -12.04 -31.21
CA LYS A 16 55.29 -11.73 -29.85
C LYS A 16 53.79 -11.44 -29.84
N LEU A 17 53.28 -10.67 -30.81
CA LEU A 17 51.83 -10.42 -30.95
C LEU A 17 51.06 -11.68 -31.34
N LYS A 18 51.58 -12.50 -32.26
CA LYS A 18 50.97 -13.80 -32.63
C LYS A 18 50.96 -14.77 -31.45
N ARG A 19 52.01 -14.82 -30.63
CA ARG A 19 52.08 -15.71 -29.46
C ARG A 19 51.17 -15.22 -28.33
N LEU A 20 51.10 -13.92 -28.09
CA LEU A 20 50.17 -13.32 -27.13
C LEU A 20 48.72 -13.51 -27.57
N ALA A 21 48.43 -13.29 -28.86
CA ALA A 21 47.14 -13.57 -29.46
C ALA A 21 46.79 -15.05 -29.32
N LYS A 22 47.68 -15.99 -29.66
CA LYS A 22 47.41 -17.44 -29.58
C LYS A 22 47.15 -17.93 -28.15
N THR A 23 47.70 -17.27 -27.13
CA THR A 23 47.43 -17.58 -25.71
C THR A 23 46.16 -16.91 -25.19
N TRP A 24 45.86 -15.67 -25.57
CA TRP A 24 44.72 -14.92 -25.03
C TRP A 24 43.43 -15.05 -25.84
N LEU A 25 43.48 -15.32 -27.16
CA LEU A 25 42.29 -15.60 -27.99
C LEU A 25 41.39 -16.71 -27.43
N PRO A 26 41.92 -17.89 -27.03
CA PRO A 26 41.06 -18.93 -26.49
C PRO A 26 40.44 -18.51 -25.15
N VAL A 27 41.17 -17.75 -24.31
CA VAL A 27 40.66 -17.25 -23.03
C VAL A 27 39.53 -16.24 -23.24
N PHE A 28 39.73 -15.27 -24.14
CA PHE A 28 38.68 -14.32 -24.53
C PHE A 28 37.48 -15.03 -25.13
N GLY A 29 37.69 -16.04 -25.98
CA GLY A 29 36.62 -16.85 -26.55
C GLY A 29 35.78 -17.55 -25.48
N VAL A 30 36.42 -18.17 -24.48
CA VAL A 30 35.73 -18.81 -23.36
C VAL A 30 34.94 -17.80 -22.53
N VAL A 31 35.53 -16.65 -22.20
CA VAL A 31 34.85 -15.58 -21.44
C VAL A 31 33.62 -15.07 -22.20
N LEU A 32 33.73 -14.88 -23.51
CA LEU A 32 32.63 -14.40 -24.36
C LEU A 32 31.49 -15.42 -24.43
N VAL A 33 31.82 -16.72 -24.54
CA VAL A 33 30.84 -17.81 -24.53
C VAL A 33 30.11 -17.90 -23.18
N VAL A 34 30.83 -17.78 -22.06
CA VAL A 34 30.23 -17.77 -20.72
C VAL A 34 29.31 -16.56 -20.54
N ALA A 35 29.74 -15.37 -20.99
CA ALA A 35 28.92 -14.16 -20.95
C ALA A 35 27.65 -14.29 -21.81
N LEU A 36 27.75 -14.90 -22.99
CA LEU A 36 26.61 -15.19 -23.87
C LEU A 36 25.62 -16.16 -23.22
N ILE A 37 26.10 -17.25 -22.61
CA ILE A 37 25.23 -18.22 -21.92
C ILE A 37 24.54 -17.55 -20.72
N GLY A 38 25.26 -16.72 -19.95
CA GLY A 38 24.69 -15.96 -18.84
C GLY A 38 23.62 -14.97 -19.32
N ALA A 39 23.88 -14.22 -20.39
CA ALA A 39 22.94 -13.27 -20.97
C ALA A 39 21.69 -13.96 -21.55
N LEU A 40 21.86 -15.09 -22.25
CA LEU A 40 20.75 -15.86 -22.80
C LEU A 40 19.94 -16.57 -21.70
N GLY A 41 20.60 -17.06 -20.66
CA GLY A 41 19.94 -17.63 -19.48
C GLY A 41 19.11 -16.58 -18.74
N TRP A 42 19.66 -15.38 -18.54
CA TRP A 42 18.94 -14.25 -17.95
C TRP A 42 17.76 -13.81 -18.81
N TRP A 43 17.95 -13.64 -20.11
CA TRP A 43 16.90 -13.23 -21.05
C TRP A 43 15.77 -14.26 -21.17
N GLY A 44 16.11 -15.55 -21.21
CA GLY A 44 15.11 -16.63 -21.23
C GLY A 44 14.29 -16.71 -19.93
N TRP A 45 14.93 -16.49 -18.78
CA TRP A 45 14.23 -16.41 -17.50
C TRP A 45 13.33 -15.17 -17.42
N ASP A 46 13.83 -14.01 -17.85
CA ASP A 46 13.10 -12.75 -17.89
C ASP A 46 11.87 -12.80 -18.83
N SER A 47 12.01 -13.42 -20.00
CA SER A 47 10.90 -13.58 -20.96
C SER A 47 9.78 -14.49 -20.43
N LEU A 48 10.13 -15.61 -19.78
CA LEU A 48 9.15 -16.49 -19.14
C LEU A 48 8.46 -15.83 -17.94
N ASN A 49 9.21 -15.05 -17.15
CA ASN A 49 8.68 -14.34 -16.00
C ASN A 49 7.77 -13.17 -16.41
N SER A 50 8.13 -12.46 -17.47
CA SER A 50 7.33 -11.37 -18.06
C SER A 50 6.01 -11.88 -18.64
N ASN A 51 6.01 -13.03 -19.32
CA ASN A 51 4.78 -13.65 -19.84
C ASN A 51 3.81 -14.07 -18.73
N LYS A 52 4.33 -14.55 -17.59
CA LYS A 52 3.53 -14.89 -16.41
C LYS A 52 2.94 -13.66 -15.74
N ALA A 53 3.76 -12.63 -15.53
CA ALA A 53 3.31 -11.37 -14.97
C ALA A 53 2.22 -10.70 -15.84
N ALA A 54 2.35 -10.74 -17.18
CA ALA A 54 1.34 -10.24 -18.10
C ALA A 54 0.01 -10.99 -17.99
N LYS A 55 0.05 -12.33 -18.00
CA LYS A 55 -1.16 -13.16 -17.83
C LYS A 55 -1.83 -12.93 -16.48
N ALA A 56 -1.05 -12.83 -15.41
CA ALA A 56 -1.57 -12.57 -14.09
C ALA A 56 -2.18 -11.16 -13.98
N ALA A 57 -1.59 -10.16 -14.63
CA ALA A 57 -2.14 -8.82 -14.72
C ALA A 57 -3.50 -8.80 -15.45
N GLU A 58 -3.59 -9.48 -16.60
CA GLU A 58 -4.86 -9.61 -17.35
C GLU A 58 -5.94 -10.33 -16.53
N ALA A 59 -5.59 -11.42 -15.85
CA ALA A 59 -6.50 -12.12 -14.97
C ALA A 59 -6.94 -11.26 -13.77
N TYR A 60 -6.00 -10.49 -13.18
CA TYR A 60 -6.31 -9.57 -12.09
C TYR A 60 -7.25 -8.46 -12.54
N ASP A 61 -7.01 -7.85 -13.71
CA ASP A 61 -7.85 -6.76 -14.23
C ASP A 61 -9.27 -7.26 -14.56
N ARG A 62 -9.40 -8.45 -15.16
CA ARG A 62 -10.71 -9.11 -15.32
C ARG A 62 -11.41 -9.32 -13.98
N GLY A 63 -10.67 -9.71 -12.94
CA GLY A 63 -11.21 -9.84 -11.59
C GLY A 63 -11.72 -8.52 -11.05
N MET A 64 -10.96 -7.44 -11.23
CA MET A 64 -11.35 -6.09 -10.81
C MET A 64 -12.56 -5.56 -11.59
N GLU A 65 -12.65 -5.82 -12.90
CA GLU A 65 -13.81 -5.47 -13.71
C GLU A 65 -15.07 -6.24 -13.29
N ALA A 66 -14.94 -7.54 -13.01
CA ALA A 66 -16.02 -8.35 -12.47
C ALA A 66 -16.50 -7.85 -11.10
N LEU A 67 -15.60 -7.37 -10.22
CA LEU A 67 -15.98 -6.71 -8.98
C LEU A 67 -16.79 -5.43 -9.22
N ARG A 68 -16.37 -4.59 -10.17
CA ARG A 68 -17.09 -3.35 -10.53
C ARG A 68 -18.47 -3.65 -11.15
N ALA A 69 -18.59 -4.78 -11.83
CA ALA A 69 -19.84 -5.26 -12.42
C ALA A 69 -20.74 -6.02 -11.42
N ASP A 70 -20.40 -6.05 -10.13
CA ASP A 70 -21.11 -6.77 -9.07
C ASP A 70 -21.23 -8.30 -9.32
N LYS A 71 -20.17 -8.89 -9.88
CA LYS A 71 -20.07 -10.31 -10.21
C LYS A 71 -18.99 -11.03 -9.37
N PRO A 72 -19.24 -11.28 -8.07
CA PRO A 72 -18.21 -11.78 -7.16
C PRO A 72 -17.72 -13.20 -7.48
N MET A 73 -18.54 -14.03 -8.13
CA MET A 73 -18.13 -15.39 -8.54
C MET A 73 -17.16 -15.36 -9.72
N GLU A 74 -17.44 -14.52 -10.74
CA GLU A 74 -16.54 -14.30 -11.87
C GLU A 74 -15.22 -13.66 -11.40
N ALA A 75 -15.31 -12.70 -10.47
CA ALA A 75 -14.14 -12.07 -9.86
C ALA A 75 -13.25 -13.08 -9.14
N ARG A 76 -13.83 -13.98 -8.33
CA ARG A 76 -13.06 -15.03 -7.64
C ARG A 76 -12.32 -15.93 -8.62
N ALA A 77 -13.00 -16.41 -9.66
CA ALA A 77 -12.38 -17.28 -10.66
C ALA A 77 -11.20 -16.58 -11.36
N ALA A 78 -11.35 -15.30 -11.70
CA ALA A 78 -10.29 -14.51 -12.30
C ALA A 78 -9.11 -14.27 -11.33
N PHE A 79 -9.37 -14.00 -10.05
CA PHE A 79 -8.31 -13.90 -9.05
C PHE A 79 -7.61 -15.25 -8.79
N GLU A 80 -8.31 -16.39 -8.82
CA GLU A 80 -7.68 -17.71 -8.73
C GLU A 80 -6.73 -17.98 -9.90
N GLU A 81 -7.10 -17.52 -11.09
CA GLU A 81 -6.22 -17.57 -12.26
C GLU A 81 -4.99 -16.67 -12.07
N ALA A 82 -5.19 -15.44 -11.58
CA ALA A 82 -4.09 -14.52 -11.27
C ALA A 82 -3.14 -15.08 -10.18
N ILE A 83 -3.65 -15.85 -9.22
CA ILE A 83 -2.84 -16.54 -8.21
C ILE A 83 -1.98 -17.64 -8.83
N LYS A 84 -2.54 -18.42 -9.76
CA LYS A 84 -1.86 -19.55 -10.43
C LYS A 84 -0.78 -19.09 -11.41
N GLU A 85 -1.08 -18.04 -12.18
CA GLU A 85 -0.18 -17.50 -13.20
C GLU A 85 0.80 -16.45 -12.64
N GLY A 86 0.47 -15.85 -11.48
CA GLY A 86 1.17 -14.71 -10.89
C GLY A 86 2.57 -14.96 -10.38
N ASN A 87 3.36 -13.89 -10.41
CA ASN A 87 4.52 -13.75 -9.54
C ASN A 87 4.05 -13.36 -8.12
N GLY A 88 4.95 -13.38 -7.13
CA GLY A 88 4.61 -13.10 -5.74
C GLY A 88 3.78 -11.82 -5.52
N ALA A 89 3.97 -10.76 -6.32
CA ALA A 89 3.20 -9.52 -6.18
C ALA A 89 1.73 -9.65 -6.64
N TYR A 90 1.48 -10.22 -7.83
CA TYR A 90 0.11 -10.44 -8.30
C TYR A 90 -0.63 -11.48 -7.45
N THR A 91 0.09 -12.51 -6.97
CA THR A 91 -0.47 -13.47 -6.02
C THR A 91 -0.91 -12.80 -4.72
N VAL A 92 -0.07 -11.93 -4.13
CA VAL A 92 -0.43 -11.13 -2.94
C VAL A 92 -1.69 -10.31 -3.20
N LEU A 93 -1.73 -9.54 -4.29
CA LEU A 93 -2.84 -8.66 -4.61
C LEU A 93 -4.15 -9.43 -4.83
N ALA A 94 -4.09 -10.53 -5.58
CA ALA A 94 -5.25 -11.36 -5.87
C ALA A 94 -5.80 -12.04 -4.59
N LEU A 95 -4.93 -12.56 -3.73
CA LEU A 95 -5.32 -13.12 -2.43
C LEU A 95 -5.97 -12.07 -1.54
N GLN A 96 -5.45 -10.83 -1.52
CA GLN A 96 -6.06 -9.73 -0.77
C GLN A 96 -7.46 -9.39 -1.27
N GLN A 97 -7.71 -9.44 -2.59
CA GLN A 97 -9.05 -9.21 -3.14
C GLN A 97 -10.01 -10.35 -2.77
N GLN A 98 -9.55 -11.61 -2.84
CA GLN A 98 -10.36 -12.74 -2.38
C GLN A 98 -10.67 -12.67 -0.88
N ALA A 99 -9.70 -12.24 -0.06
CA ALA A 99 -9.90 -12.01 1.35
C ALA A 99 -10.96 -10.92 1.58
N GLY A 100 -10.92 -9.81 0.83
CA GLY A 100 -11.96 -8.79 0.84
C GLY A 100 -13.35 -9.33 0.52
N LEU A 101 -13.47 -10.18 -0.51
CA LEU A 101 -14.72 -10.87 -0.83
C LEU A 101 -15.19 -11.83 0.27
N ALA A 102 -14.28 -12.46 1.00
CA ALA A 102 -14.61 -13.29 2.15
C ALA A 102 -15.11 -12.43 3.33
N VAL A 103 -14.50 -11.27 3.59
CA VAL A 103 -14.97 -10.28 4.57
C VAL A 103 -16.39 -9.82 4.22
N SER A 104 -16.65 -9.41 2.98
CA SER A 104 -18.00 -9.00 2.54
C SER A 104 -19.05 -10.11 2.67
N ALA A 105 -18.62 -11.37 2.59
CA ALA A 105 -19.48 -12.55 2.78
C ALA A 105 -19.59 -12.98 4.26
N ASN A 106 -19.08 -12.20 5.22
CA ASN A 106 -19.00 -12.53 6.65
C ASN A 106 -18.22 -13.82 6.97
N LYS A 107 -17.31 -14.22 6.07
CA LYS A 107 -16.43 -15.39 6.23
C LYS A 107 -15.08 -14.95 6.80
N PHE A 108 -15.07 -14.43 8.02
CA PHE A 108 -13.86 -13.83 8.62
C PHE A 108 -12.70 -14.83 8.78
N GLN A 109 -12.97 -16.09 9.14
CA GLN A 109 -11.93 -17.12 9.23
C GLN A 109 -11.27 -17.42 7.88
N ASP A 110 -12.06 -17.48 6.80
CA ASP A 110 -11.52 -17.63 5.45
C ASP A 110 -10.72 -16.40 5.03
N ALA A 111 -11.19 -15.20 5.38
CA ALA A 111 -10.49 -13.95 5.07
C ALA A 111 -9.13 -13.87 5.79
N VAL A 112 -9.05 -14.25 7.06
CA VAL A 112 -7.80 -14.32 7.82
C VAL A 112 -6.82 -15.28 7.15
N ARG A 113 -7.29 -16.48 6.78
CA ARG A 113 -6.47 -17.46 6.06
C ARG A 113 -5.92 -16.90 4.74
N LEU A 114 -6.77 -16.27 3.93
CA LEU A 114 -6.36 -15.68 2.65
C LEU A 114 -5.37 -14.52 2.82
N PHE A 115 -5.54 -13.68 3.85
CA PHE A 115 -4.56 -12.64 4.17
C PHE A 115 -3.24 -13.23 4.68
N ASP A 116 -3.27 -14.28 5.50
CA ASP A 116 -2.06 -14.98 5.96
C ASP A 116 -1.33 -15.67 4.78
N GLU A 117 -2.06 -16.23 3.82
CA GLU A 117 -1.50 -16.75 2.56
C GLU A 117 -0.87 -15.63 1.73
N ALA A 118 -1.54 -14.48 1.61
CA ALA A 118 -1.01 -13.31 0.91
C ALA A 118 0.30 -12.81 1.55
N ALA A 119 0.35 -12.73 2.88
CA ALA A 119 1.55 -12.31 3.61
C ALA A 119 2.74 -13.25 3.38
N LYS A 120 2.49 -14.55 3.14
CA LYS A 120 3.54 -15.55 2.87
C LYS A 120 3.97 -15.62 1.40
N ALA A 121 3.17 -15.08 0.49
CA ALA A 121 3.42 -15.14 -0.95
C ALA A 121 4.58 -14.25 -1.42
N SER A 122 5.05 -13.32 -0.58
CA SER A 122 6.22 -12.49 -0.85
C SER A 122 7.09 -12.32 0.40
N SER A 123 8.41 -12.28 0.22
CA SER A 123 9.36 -11.92 1.28
C SER A 123 9.56 -10.41 1.42
N ASP A 124 9.06 -9.62 0.46
CA ASP A 124 9.15 -8.16 0.50
C ASP A 124 8.17 -7.61 1.56
N PRO A 125 8.65 -6.87 2.59
CA PRO A 125 7.79 -6.22 3.58
C PRO A 125 6.73 -5.29 2.97
N ILE A 126 7.01 -4.66 1.82
CA ILE A 126 6.05 -3.78 1.14
C ILE A 126 4.81 -4.56 0.68
N LEU A 127 4.98 -5.83 0.31
CA LEU A 127 3.89 -6.70 -0.15
C LEU A 127 3.32 -7.56 0.98
N SER A 128 4.14 -8.00 1.93
CA SER A 128 3.74 -8.93 3.00
C SER A 128 3.11 -8.25 4.22
N ASP A 129 3.53 -7.03 4.57
CA ASP A 129 3.02 -6.34 5.76
C ASP A 129 1.55 -5.89 5.62
N PRO A 130 1.08 -5.33 4.47
CA PRO A 130 -0.31 -4.94 4.33
C PRO A 130 -1.34 -6.06 4.56
N PRO A 131 -1.22 -7.27 3.97
CA PRO A 131 -2.14 -8.35 4.27
C PRO A 131 -1.99 -8.87 5.71
N ALA A 132 -0.77 -8.96 6.26
CA ALA A 132 -0.57 -9.38 7.65
C ALA A 132 -1.23 -8.42 8.65
N LEU A 133 -1.15 -7.11 8.40
CA LEU A 133 -1.83 -6.09 9.20
C LEU A 133 -3.36 -6.22 9.10
N LYS A 134 -3.90 -6.45 7.90
CA LYS A 134 -5.34 -6.70 7.70
C LYS A 134 -5.82 -7.96 8.42
N ALA A 135 -5.04 -9.05 8.40
CA ALA A 135 -5.34 -10.27 9.15
C ALA A 135 -5.40 -10.01 10.66
N ALA A 136 -4.45 -9.23 11.19
CA ALA A 136 -4.43 -8.85 12.60
C ALA A 136 -5.67 -8.02 12.99
N PHE A 137 -6.10 -7.08 12.14
CA PHE A 137 -7.34 -6.33 12.36
C PHE A 137 -8.59 -7.22 12.39
N LEU A 138 -8.68 -8.23 11.52
CA LEU A 138 -9.83 -9.13 11.48
C LEU A 138 -9.99 -9.98 12.75
N ILE A 139 -8.88 -10.32 13.41
CA ILE A 139 -8.92 -11.09 14.66
C ILE A 139 -8.98 -10.20 15.90
N MET A 140 -8.86 -8.88 15.77
CA MET A 140 -8.60 -7.97 16.89
C MET A 140 -9.71 -7.99 17.95
N ASP A 141 -10.95 -8.25 17.54
CA ASP A 141 -12.12 -8.28 18.43
C ASP A 141 -12.43 -9.68 18.98
N THR A 142 -11.78 -10.72 18.46
CA THR A 142 -12.12 -12.13 18.75
C THR A 142 -10.96 -12.93 19.35
N ALA A 143 -9.72 -12.56 19.05
CA ALA A 143 -8.53 -13.24 19.52
C ALA A 143 -8.06 -12.69 20.88
N PRO A 144 -7.35 -13.49 21.69
CA PRO A 144 -6.71 -13.00 22.90
C PRO A 144 -5.56 -12.04 22.56
N LEU A 145 -5.32 -11.06 23.43
CA LEU A 145 -4.25 -10.06 23.27
C LEU A 145 -2.90 -10.66 22.91
N ALA A 146 -2.52 -11.79 23.53
CA ALA A 146 -1.23 -12.43 23.29
C ALA A 146 -1.08 -12.91 21.82
N GLU A 147 -2.16 -13.34 21.16
CA GLU A 147 -2.12 -13.71 19.75
C GLU A 147 -1.98 -12.46 18.87
N ILE A 148 -2.73 -11.40 19.19
CA ILE A 148 -2.68 -10.13 18.46
C ILE A 148 -1.27 -9.52 18.56
N GLU A 149 -0.70 -9.46 19.77
CA GLU A 149 0.66 -8.98 20.01
C GLU A 149 1.69 -9.82 19.26
N LYS A 150 1.55 -11.16 19.26
CA LYS A 150 2.44 -12.05 18.50
C LYS A 150 2.43 -11.76 17.00
N ARG A 151 1.25 -11.45 16.43
CA ARG A 151 1.13 -11.12 15.00
C ARG A 151 1.66 -9.72 14.67
N LEU A 152 1.36 -8.72 15.49
CA LEU A 152 1.68 -7.31 15.20
C LEU A 152 3.11 -6.88 15.58
N THR A 153 3.70 -7.49 16.61
CA THR A 153 5.08 -7.14 17.06
C THR A 153 6.10 -7.18 15.92
N PRO A 154 6.19 -8.22 15.07
CA PRO A 154 7.15 -8.23 13.97
C PRO A 154 6.84 -7.20 12.87
N LEU A 155 5.62 -6.65 12.79
CA LEU A 155 5.29 -5.56 11.86
C LEU A 155 5.67 -4.18 12.43
N ALA A 156 5.77 -4.06 13.75
CA ALA A 156 6.02 -2.82 14.48
C ALA A 156 7.50 -2.42 14.60
N GLU A 157 8.41 -3.21 14.00
CA GLU A 157 9.85 -2.93 13.99
C GLU A 157 10.18 -1.68 13.15
N ASP A 158 11.06 -0.81 13.65
CA ASP A 158 11.36 0.54 13.11
C ASP A 158 11.79 0.58 11.63
N LYS A 159 12.19 -0.56 11.04
CA LYS A 159 12.63 -0.64 9.64
C LYS A 159 11.53 -1.05 8.67
N ARG A 160 10.30 -1.30 9.17
CA ARG A 160 9.21 -1.77 8.33
C ARG A 160 8.36 -0.63 7.78
N PRO A 161 7.87 -0.77 6.54
CA PRO A 161 7.10 0.29 5.88
C PRO A 161 5.81 0.64 6.63
N LEU A 162 5.23 -0.32 7.35
CA LEU A 162 3.98 -0.14 8.12
C LEU A 162 4.19 -0.13 9.64
N HIS A 163 5.40 0.12 10.12
CA HIS A 163 5.71 0.04 11.56
C HIS A 163 4.79 0.92 12.42
N ALA A 164 4.57 2.17 12.01
CA ALA A 164 3.71 3.10 12.75
C ALA A 164 2.24 2.62 12.80
N PHE A 165 1.74 2.01 11.71
CA PHE A 165 0.39 1.44 11.69
C PHE A 165 0.29 0.20 12.59
N ALA A 166 1.34 -0.64 12.64
CA ALA A 166 1.37 -1.80 13.52
C ALA A 166 1.50 -1.42 15.00
N GLN A 167 2.29 -0.38 15.32
CA GLN A 167 2.38 0.20 16.67
C GLN A 167 1.03 0.77 17.13
N GLU A 168 0.32 1.46 16.25
CA GLU A 168 -1.04 1.94 16.52
C GLU A 168 -1.99 0.78 16.79
N ALA A 169 -1.97 -0.27 15.96
CA ALA A 169 -2.79 -1.46 16.14
C ALA A 169 -2.47 -2.19 17.47
N LEU A 170 -1.20 -2.24 17.88
CA LEU A 170 -0.80 -2.78 19.20
C LEU A 170 -1.37 -1.95 20.36
N ALA A 171 -1.30 -0.62 20.26
CA ALA A 171 -1.84 0.28 21.26
C ALA A 171 -3.38 0.14 21.37
N LEU A 172 -4.07 0.02 20.23
CA LEU A 172 -5.50 -0.26 20.18
C LEU A 172 -5.85 -1.59 20.82
N ALA A 173 -5.13 -2.67 20.49
CA ALA A 173 -5.36 -3.99 21.10
C ALA A 173 -5.20 -3.95 22.63
N ARG A 174 -4.15 -3.28 23.13
CA ARG A 174 -3.94 -3.08 24.58
C ARG A 174 -5.12 -2.35 25.21
N LEU A 175 -5.62 -1.31 24.54
CA LEU A 175 -6.77 -0.53 25.00
C LEU A 175 -8.04 -1.39 25.09
N GLN A 176 -8.35 -2.20 24.06
CA GLN A 176 -9.50 -3.11 24.05
C GLN A 176 -9.46 -4.12 25.21
N HIS A 177 -8.26 -4.58 25.56
CA HIS A 177 -8.04 -5.53 26.65
C HIS A 177 -7.85 -4.87 28.04
N GLY A 178 -8.09 -3.57 28.15
CA GLY A 178 -8.06 -2.84 29.43
C GLY A 178 -6.67 -2.41 29.92
N LYS A 179 -5.61 -2.65 29.14
CA LYS A 179 -4.24 -2.18 29.40
C LYS A 179 -4.09 -0.69 29.03
N THR A 180 -4.87 0.14 29.73
CA THR A 180 -5.06 1.55 29.38
C THR A 180 -3.79 2.38 29.55
N LYS A 181 -2.96 2.06 30.57
CA LYS A 181 -1.70 2.76 30.81
C LYS A 181 -0.69 2.48 29.70
N GLU A 182 -0.52 1.21 29.36
CA GLU A 182 0.39 0.76 28.31
C GLU A 182 -0.06 1.23 26.91
N ALA A 183 -1.37 1.28 26.67
CA ALA A 183 -1.94 1.85 25.45
C ALA A 183 -1.65 3.35 25.36
N ARG A 184 -1.88 4.10 26.45
CA ARG A 184 -1.61 5.55 26.51
C ARG A 184 -0.14 5.85 26.24
N GLU A 185 0.78 5.14 26.89
CA GLU A 185 2.22 5.31 26.67
C GLU A 185 2.59 5.10 25.20
N ALA A 186 2.05 4.04 24.57
CA ALA A 186 2.27 3.78 23.16
C ALA A 186 1.71 4.87 22.24
N PHE A 187 0.51 5.39 22.51
CA PHE A 187 -0.07 6.49 21.73
C PHE A 187 0.70 7.81 21.89
N VAL A 188 1.23 8.11 23.09
CA VAL A 188 2.09 9.29 23.30
C VAL A 188 3.37 9.17 22.47
N LEU A 189 3.99 7.97 22.41
CA LEU A 189 5.16 7.74 21.56
C LEU A 189 4.83 7.97 20.07
N LEU A 190 3.69 7.46 19.61
CA LEU A 190 3.23 7.68 18.23
C LEU A 190 2.98 9.15 17.93
N GLN A 191 2.39 9.90 18.85
CA GLN A 191 2.13 11.33 18.71
C GLN A 191 3.44 12.14 18.57
N LEU A 192 4.49 11.74 19.28
CA LEU A 192 5.80 12.42 19.28
C LEU A 192 6.72 11.96 18.15
N GLY A 193 6.39 10.86 17.47
CA GLY A 193 7.20 10.26 16.42
C GLY A 193 7.32 11.15 15.17
N GLN A 194 8.55 11.42 14.75
CA GLN A 194 8.83 12.21 13.55
C GLN A 194 8.53 11.41 12.27
N ASP A 195 8.84 10.10 12.28
CA ASP A 195 8.65 9.18 11.16
C ASP A 195 7.21 8.60 11.08
N VAL A 196 6.30 9.11 11.90
CA VAL A 196 4.90 8.69 11.96
C VAL A 196 4.04 9.56 11.03
N PRO A 197 3.24 8.98 10.11
CA PRO A 197 2.29 9.73 9.30
C PRO A 197 1.35 10.62 10.12
N ASP A 198 1.01 11.82 9.61
CA ASP A 198 0.13 12.78 10.29
C ASP A 198 -1.21 12.18 10.71
N SER A 199 -1.79 11.33 9.87
CA SER A 199 -3.07 10.69 10.17
C SER A 199 -2.99 9.75 11.38
N ILE A 200 -1.84 9.10 11.61
CA ILE A 200 -1.61 8.26 12.79
C ILE A 200 -1.39 9.15 14.02
N ARG A 201 -0.59 10.21 13.91
CA ARG A 201 -0.38 11.17 15.01
C ARG A 201 -1.70 11.77 15.51
N GLN A 202 -2.57 12.18 14.59
CA GLN A 202 -3.89 12.72 14.93
C GLN A 202 -4.76 11.69 15.65
N ARG A 203 -4.81 10.44 15.17
CA ARG A 203 -5.57 9.37 15.85
C ARG A 203 -4.99 9.02 17.21
N ALA A 204 -3.67 9.00 17.34
CA ALA A 204 -3.00 8.77 18.61
C ALA A 204 -3.30 9.87 19.62
N GLN A 205 -3.31 11.14 19.19
CA GLN A 205 -3.70 12.27 20.04
C GLN A 205 -5.16 12.12 20.53
N ILE A 206 -6.10 11.82 19.62
CA ILE A 206 -7.50 11.58 19.99
C ILE A 206 -7.61 10.40 20.98
N ALA A 207 -6.83 9.34 20.78
CA ALA A 207 -6.81 8.20 21.69
C ALA A 207 -6.31 8.61 23.09
N VAL A 208 -5.22 9.39 23.19
CA VAL A 208 -4.72 9.91 24.48
C VAL A 208 -5.77 10.79 25.16
N GLU A 209 -6.39 11.72 24.42
CA GLU A 209 -7.45 12.58 24.95
C GLU A 209 -8.64 11.77 25.46
N SER A 210 -9.07 10.72 24.73
CA SER A 210 -10.15 9.84 25.16
C SER A 210 -9.82 9.03 26.42
N ILE A 211 -8.56 8.64 26.57
CA ILE A 211 -8.04 7.94 27.74
C ILE A 211 -8.02 8.88 28.95
N ASP A 212 -7.49 10.10 28.77
CA ASP A 212 -7.37 11.10 29.83
C ASP A 212 -8.74 11.64 30.27
N ALA A 213 -9.71 11.72 29.35
CA ALA A 213 -11.11 12.03 29.66
C ALA A 213 -11.85 10.88 30.38
N GLY A 214 -11.23 9.71 30.56
CA GLY A 214 -11.83 8.54 31.22
C GLY A 214 -12.84 7.76 30.35
N THR A 215 -13.11 8.20 29.13
CA THR A 215 -14.04 7.53 28.20
C THR A 215 -13.52 6.16 27.74
N ALA A 216 -12.20 5.97 27.73
CA ALA A 216 -11.57 4.69 27.37
C ALA A 216 -11.95 3.53 28.30
N ALA A 217 -12.31 3.80 29.57
CA ALA A 217 -12.73 2.76 30.51
C ALA A 217 -14.01 2.04 30.07
N ALA A 218 -14.82 2.68 29.21
CA ALA A 218 -16.03 2.10 28.65
C ALA A 218 -15.76 1.16 27.46
N ILE A 219 -14.56 1.16 26.87
CA ILE A 219 -14.26 0.37 25.67
C ILE A 219 -14.34 -1.13 25.97
N LYS A 220 -13.65 -1.62 27.00
CA LYS A 220 -13.67 -3.05 27.36
C LYS A 220 -15.09 -3.60 27.57
N PRO A 221 -15.97 -2.98 28.39
CA PRO A 221 -17.33 -3.50 28.55
C PRO A 221 -18.16 -3.44 27.26
N ILE A 222 -17.92 -2.46 26.38
CA ILE A 222 -18.57 -2.40 25.05
C ILE A 222 -18.11 -3.57 24.18
N VAL A 223 -16.81 -3.87 24.14
CA VAL A 223 -16.24 -5.00 23.39
C VAL A 223 -16.78 -6.33 23.96
N ASP A 224 -16.80 -6.50 25.28
CA ASP A 224 -17.36 -7.69 25.94
C ASP A 224 -18.87 -7.86 25.64
N ALA A 225 -19.62 -6.75 25.51
CA ALA A 225 -21.02 -6.77 25.12
C ALA A 225 -21.20 -7.10 23.63
N ALA A 226 -20.37 -6.54 22.76
CA ALA A 226 -20.37 -6.82 21.32
C ALA A 226 -20.05 -8.30 21.03
N ALA A 227 -19.08 -8.88 21.74
CA ALA A 227 -18.73 -10.30 21.62
C ALA A 227 -19.89 -11.25 22.02
N LYS A 228 -20.84 -10.78 22.83
CA LYS A 228 -22.03 -11.53 23.25
C LYS A 228 -23.24 -11.28 22.37
N ALA A 229 -23.23 -10.20 21.57
CA ALA A 229 -24.28 -9.90 20.63
C ALA A 229 -24.17 -10.84 19.41
N THR A 230 -25.31 -11.34 18.92
CA THR A 230 -25.35 -12.10 17.67
C THR A 230 -25.08 -11.13 16.51
N PRO A 231 -24.16 -11.43 15.57
CA PRO A 231 -23.89 -10.54 14.46
C PRO A 231 -25.18 -10.28 13.67
N PRO A 232 -25.45 -9.04 13.26
CA PRO A 232 -26.63 -8.74 12.45
C PRO A 232 -26.61 -9.59 11.19
N ALA A 233 -27.74 -10.23 10.89
CA ALA A 233 -27.92 -11.02 9.68
C ALA A 233 -27.54 -10.18 8.44
N ALA A 234 -26.76 -10.78 7.54
CA ALA A 234 -26.36 -10.19 6.28
C ALA A 234 -27.61 -9.72 5.51
N GLY A 235 -27.83 -8.41 5.47
CA GLY A 235 -29.01 -7.83 4.80
C GLY A 235 -29.25 -6.34 5.01
N ALA A 236 -28.65 -5.69 6.01
CA ALA A 236 -28.92 -4.28 6.30
C ALA A 236 -27.80 -3.29 5.91
N ALA A 237 -26.71 -3.75 5.29
CA ALA A 237 -25.58 -2.87 4.96
C ALA A 237 -25.81 -1.93 3.75
N ASN A 238 -26.92 -2.08 3.02
CA ASN A 238 -27.30 -1.14 1.95
C ASN A 238 -28.26 -0.02 2.41
N ALA A 239 -28.59 0.09 3.71
CA ALA A 239 -29.51 1.12 4.20
C ALA A 239 -28.83 2.31 4.90
N MET A 240 -27.50 2.34 4.98
CA MET A 240 -26.76 3.44 5.62
C MET A 240 -25.79 4.09 4.63
N THR A 241 -26.32 4.56 3.50
CA THR A 241 -25.83 5.85 3.01
C THR A 241 -26.47 6.90 3.92
N PRO A 242 -25.71 7.78 4.59
CA PRO A 242 -26.30 9.05 4.99
C PRO A 242 -26.66 9.74 3.67
N SER A 243 -27.92 9.59 3.25
CA SER A 243 -28.53 10.52 2.32
C SER A 243 -28.39 11.87 3.00
N VAL A 244 -27.40 12.64 2.57
CA VAL A 244 -27.32 14.05 2.86
C VAL A 244 -28.56 14.61 2.18
N ALA A 245 -29.65 14.69 2.93
CA ALA A 245 -30.86 15.35 2.51
C ALA A 245 -30.43 16.76 2.13
N GLN A 246 -30.34 17.01 0.83
CA GLN A 246 -30.20 18.34 0.28
C GLN A 246 -31.41 19.11 0.79
N ALA A 247 -31.18 19.92 1.83
CA ALA A 247 -32.14 20.91 2.26
C ALA A 247 -32.36 21.84 1.06
N ALA A 248 -33.54 21.73 0.46
CA ALA A 248 -34.01 22.67 -0.54
C ALA A 248 -33.88 24.10 0.02
N PRO A 249 -33.38 25.07 -0.77
CA PRO A 249 -33.33 26.44 -0.29
C PRO A 249 -34.77 26.92 -0.09
N ALA A 250 -35.12 27.24 1.16
CA ALA A 250 -36.36 27.88 1.49
C ALA A 250 -36.49 29.18 0.69
N GLN A 251 -37.52 29.25 -0.14
CA GLN A 251 -37.95 30.45 -0.84
C GLN A 251 -38.28 31.54 0.19
N ALA A 252 -37.42 32.55 0.31
CA ALA A 252 -37.75 33.79 1.00
C ALA A 252 -38.38 34.75 -0.02
N ALA A 253 -39.67 35.04 0.15
CA ALA A 253 -40.38 36.13 -0.52
C ALA A 253 -40.40 37.38 0.40
N PRO A 254 -40.76 38.57 -0.10
CA PRO A 254 -39.84 39.68 -0.36
C PRO A 254 -39.83 40.72 0.77
N ALA A 255 -38.65 41.26 1.09
CA ALA A 255 -38.53 42.43 1.96
C ALA A 255 -38.58 43.73 1.13
N GLN A 256 -39.50 44.59 1.53
CA GLN A 256 -39.82 45.90 0.95
C GLN A 256 -38.69 46.93 1.14
N ALA A 257 -38.73 47.93 0.26
CA ALA A 257 -37.78 49.02 0.04
C ALA A 257 -37.58 50.02 1.20
N ALA A 258 -36.39 50.63 1.26
CA ALA A 258 -36.09 52.09 1.32
C ALA A 258 -34.58 52.34 1.60
N PRO A 259 -34.03 53.56 1.50
CA PRO A 259 -33.61 54.22 0.27
C PRO A 259 -32.10 54.57 0.23
N ALA A 260 -31.69 55.11 -0.92
CA ALA A 260 -30.34 55.53 -1.32
C ALA A 260 -29.54 56.36 -0.30
N GLN A 261 -28.23 56.08 -0.22
CA GLN A 261 -27.23 57.05 0.25
C GLN A 261 -26.06 57.14 -0.74
N ALA A 262 -25.75 58.38 -1.06
CA ALA A 262 -24.88 58.85 -2.13
C ALA A 262 -23.39 58.70 -1.83
N ALA A 263 -22.61 58.46 -2.89
CA ALA A 263 -21.16 58.53 -2.89
C ALA A 263 -20.65 59.97 -2.65
N PRO A 264 -19.54 60.18 -1.93
CA PRO A 264 -18.86 61.46 -1.93
C PRO A 264 -17.80 61.54 -3.02
N ALA A 265 -17.71 62.75 -3.57
CA ALA A 265 -16.90 63.19 -4.68
C ALA A 265 -15.39 63.09 -4.43
N GLN A 266 -14.64 62.73 -5.48
CA GLN A 266 -13.22 63.04 -5.60
C GLN A 266 -13.06 64.27 -6.50
N ALA A 267 -12.41 65.29 -5.95
CA ALA A 267 -12.09 66.54 -6.63
C ALA A 267 -10.83 66.38 -7.51
N ALA A 268 -10.88 67.09 -8.64
CA ALA A 268 -9.90 67.26 -9.72
C ALA A 268 -8.60 68.01 -9.22
N PRO A 269 -7.57 68.38 -10.03
CA PRO A 269 -7.70 68.86 -11.41
C PRO A 269 -6.53 68.69 -12.44
N ALA A 270 -6.90 68.96 -13.70
CA ALA A 270 -6.21 69.77 -14.72
C ALA A 270 -5.18 69.20 -15.73
N ALA A 271 -5.40 69.65 -16.99
CA ALA A 271 -4.53 69.78 -18.17
C ALA A 271 -4.21 68.49 -18.96
N ALA A 272 -4.28 68.41 -20.30
CA ALA A 272 -4.71 69.28 -21.41
C ALA A 272 -4.63 68.39 -22.69
N PRO A 273 -5.21 68.78 -23.83
CA PRO A 273 -5.63 67.88 -24.92
C PRO A 273 -4.65 67.81 -26.09
N ALA A 274 -4.73 66.77 -26.93
CA ALA A 274 -4.76 66.87 -28.40
C ALA A 274 -4.68 65.47 -29.05
N ALA A 275 -5.57 65.23 -29.99
CA ALA A 275 -5.57 64.09 -30.89
C ALA A 275 -4.54 64.29 -32.03
N GLN A 276 -3.81 63.23 -32.35
CA GLN A 276 -3.73 62.61 -33.68
C GLN A 276 -3.04 61.25 -33.56
#